data_AF-A0A4P8XDG0-F1
#
_entry.id   AF-A0A4P8XDG0-F1
#
_cell.length_a   1.000
_cell.length_b   1.000
_cell.length_c   1.000
_cell.angle_alpha   90.00
_cell.angle_beta   90.00
_cell.angle_gamma   90.00
#
_symmetry.space_group_name_H-M   'P 1'
#
loop_
_entity.id
_entity.type
_entity.pdbx_description
1 polymer ?
#
loop_
_entity_poly.entity_id
_entity_poly.type
_entity_poly.pdbx_seq_one_letter_code
_entity_poly.pdbx_strand_id
1 'polypeptide(L)'
;VDPGTMNPFQHGEVFVTEDGAETDLDIGHYERFLNENLSGQANVTTGKVYSAVIAKERRGDYLGDTVQVIPHITNEIKERMLAMEEGNPDVVIHEIGGTVGDIESLPFLEAARQVRHEIGRENVFFLHVSLVPYIKPSGEMKTKPTQHSVAALREVGIQPDAIVCRSERPLGKGIKSKIALMCDVEGPAVVSC
;
A
#
# COMPACT_ATOMS: atom_id res chain seq x y z
N VAL A 1 11.12 -15.03 -1.79
CA VAL A 1 9.94 -15.92 -1.86
C VAL A 1 8.94 -15.25 -2.79
N ASP A 2 8.71 -15.89 -3.92
CA ASP A 2 7.89 -15.51 -5.08
C ASP A 2 6.53 -16.22 -4.99
N PRO A 3 5.52 -15.80 -5.78
CA PRO A 3 4.24 -16.48 -5.85
C PRO A 3 4.28 -17.83 -6.59
N GLY A 4 5.43 -18.25 -7.12
CA GLY A 4 5.58 -19.51 -7.88
C GLY A 4 5.20 -20.78 -7.12
N THR A 5 5.16 -20.72 -5.79
CA THR A 5 4.70 -21.84 -4.93
C THR A 5 3.19 -21.82 -4.64
N MET A 6 2.46 -20.77 -5.03
CA MET A 6 1.02 -20.64 -4.79
C MET A 6 0.21 -21.35 -5.87
N ASN A 7 -0.98 -21.85 -5.51
CA ASN A 7 -1.91 -22.44 -6.47
C ASN A 7 -2.59 -21.34 -7.31
N PRO A 8 -2.33 -21.26 -8.63
CA PRO A 8 -2.85 -20.17 -9.44
C PRO A 8 -4.38 -20.17 -9.58
N PHE A 9 -5.02 -21.33 -9.42
CA PHE A 9 -6.48 -21.43 -9.47
C PHE A 9 -7.18 -20.86 -8.24
N GLN A 10 -6.45 -20.64 -7.15
CA GLN A 10 -6.99 -20.08 -5.91
C GLN A 10 -6.53 -18.63 -5.67
N HIS A 11 -5.34 -18.28 -6.16
CA HIS A 11 -4.67 -17.02 -5.84
C HIS A 11 -4.46 -16.10 -7.06
N GLY A 12 -4.85 -16.54 -8.25
CA GLY A 12 -4.67 -15.78 -9.49
C GLY A 12 -3.42 -16.21 -10.26
N GLU A 13 -3.22 -15.64 -11.44
CA GLU A 13 -2.06 -15.93 -12.27
C GLU A 13 -0.76 -15.41 -11.65
N VAL A 14 0.37 -16.01 -12.04
CA VAL A 14 1.70 -15.47 -11.76
C VAL A 14 2.11 -14.62 -12.96
N PHE A 15 2.53 -13.38 -12.73
CA PHE A 15 3.04 -12.50 -13.78
C PHE A 15 4.56 -12.61 -13.87
N VAL A 16 5.10 -12.67 -15.09
CA VAL A 16 6.55 -12.78 -15.32
C VAL A 16 7.04 -11.53 -16.05
N THR A 17 7.94 -10.79 -15.42
CA THR A 17 8.57 -9.58 -15.96
C THR A 17 9.69 -9.93 -16.97
N GLU A 18 10.12 -8.96 -17.78
CA GLU A 18 11.19 -9.14 -18.79
C GLU A 18 12.52 -9.62 -18.20
N ASP A 19 12.82 -9.27 -16.93
CA ASP A 19 14.00 -9.74 -16.20
C ASP A 19 13.86 -11.17 -15.63
N GLY A 20 12.73 -11.84 -15.91
CA GLY A 20 12.45 -13.22 -15.54
C GLY A 20 11.95 -13.41 -14.11
N ALA A 21 11.57 -12.34 -13.41
CA ALA A 21 11.04 -12.47 -12.05
C ALA A 21 9.57 -12.91 -12.05
N GLU A 22 9.25 -13.91 -11.22
CA GLU A 22 7.87 -14.29 -10.92
C GLU A 22 7.28 -13.33 -9.88
N THR A 23 6.16 -12.71 -10.23
CA THR A 23 5.52 -11.63 -9.48
C THR A 23 4.01 -11.82 -9.35
N ASP A 24 3.40 -11.01 -8.49
CA ASP A 24 1.95 -10.97 -8.36
C ASP A 24 1.30 -10.45 -9.65
N LEU A 25 0.07 -10.87 -9.94
CA LEU A 25 -0.69 -10.46 -11.12
C LEU A 25 -0.85 -8.94 -11.26
N ASP A 26 -0.79 -8.21 -10.14
CA ASP A 26 -0.93 -6.75 -10.13
C ASP A 26 0.18 -6.03 -10.89
N ILE A 27 1.38 -6.62 -10.99
CA ILE A 27 2.44 -6.07 -11.86
C ILE A 27 1.99 -6.01 -13.31
N GLY A 28 1.27 -7.04 -13.77
CA GLY A 28 0.67 -7.06 -15.10
C GLY A 28 -0.39 -5.97 -15.27
N HIS A 29 -1.15 -5.63 -14.22
CA HIS A 29 -2.06 -4.48 -14.27
C HIS A 29 -1.27 -3.19 -14.48
N TYR A 30 -0.21 -2.97 -13.71
CA TYR A 30 0.60 -1.76 -13.81
C TYR A 30 1.23 -1.63 -15.19
N GLU A 31 1.86 -2.67 -15.73
CA GLU A 31 2.44 -2.64 -17.08
C GLU A 31 1.39 -2.32 -18.15
N ARG A 32 0.19 -2.91 -18.05
CA ARG A 32 -0.91 -2.64 -19.00
C ARG A 32 -1.43 -1.21 -18.95
N PHE A 33 -1.50 -0.61 -17.77
CA PHE A 33 -2.00 0.76 -17.60
C PHE A 33 -0.93 1.82 -17.90
N LEU A 34 0.34 1.52 -17.58
CA LEU A 34 1.47 2.43 -17.78
C LEU A 34 2.07 2.30 -19.19
N ASN A 35 1.88 1.15 -19.85
CA ASN A 35 2.55 0.79 -21.10
C ASN A 35 4.08 0.85 -20.96
N GLU A 36 4.59 0.29 -19.86
CA GLU A 36 6.01 0.25 -19.50
C GLU A 36 6.36 -1.12 -18.93
N ASN A 37 7.58 -1.60 -19.18
CA ASN A 37 8.06 -2.86 -18.62
C ASN A 37 8.64 -2.61 -17.22
N LEU A 38 8.10 -3.30 -16.22
CA LEU A 38 8.56 -3.22 -14.84
C LEU A 38 9.55 -4.35 -14.53
N SER A 39 10.43 -4.12 -13.56
CA SER A 39 11.37 -5.13 -13.08
C SER A 39 10.78 -5.93 -11.91
N GLY A 40 11.41 -7.05 -11.55
CA GLY A 40 11.03 -7.84 -10.37
C GLY A 40 11.15 -7.09 -9.03
N GLN A 41 11.78 -5.90 -9.02
CA GLN A 41 11.82 -5.01 -7.86
C GLN A 41 10.46 -4.37 -7.56
N ALA A 42 9.60 -4.22 -8.57
CA ALA A 42 8.25 -3.67 -8.41
C ALA A 42 7.33 -4.54 -7.53
N ASN A 43 7.72 -5.80 -7.25
CA ASN A 43 7.00 -6.69 -6.34
C ASN A 43 7.82 -7.06 -5.10
N VAL A 44 7.45 -6.48 -3.96
CA VAL A 44 8.07 -6.73 -2.64
C VAL A 44 7.11 -7.52 -1.75
N THR A 45 7.56 -8.67 -1.26
CA THR A 45 6.78 -9.53 -0.35
C THR A 45 7.41 -9.59 1.03
N THR A 46 6.60 -9.81 2.08
CA THR A 46 7.08 -10.05 3.45
C THR A 46 8.15 -11.16 3.47
N GLY A 47 7.95 -12.23 2.69
CA GLY A 47 8.91 -13.31 2.57
C GLY A 47 10.28 -12.87 2.04
N LYS A 48 10.34 -12.01 1.00
CA LYS A 48 11.60 -11.42 0.51
C LYS A 48 12.28 -10.56 1.58
N VAL A 49 11.53 -9.68 2.23
CA VAL A 49 12.03 -8.75 3.26
C VAL A 49 12.62 -9.51 4.45
N TYR A 50 11.85 -10.43 5.04
CA TYR A 50 12.29 -11.18 6.21
C TYR A 50 13.47 -12.09 5.88
N SER A 51 13.47 -12.74 4.71
CA SER A 51 14.60 -13.58 4.29
C SER A 51 15.88 -12.76 4.15
N ALA A 52 15.81 -11.55 3.58
CA ALA A 52 16.96 -10.66 3.42
C ALA A 52 17.52 -10.22 4.78
N VAL A 53 16.66 -9.79 5.71
CA VAL A 53 17.07 -9.36 7.04
C VAL A 53 17.67 -10.50 7.85
N ILE A 54 17.05 -11.70 7.83
CA ILE A 54 17.60 -12.87 8.52
C ILE A 54 18.95 -13.28 7.93
N ALA A 55 19.10 -13.23 6.59
CA ALA A 55 20.37 -13.55 5.95
C ALA A 55 21.49 -12.54 6.32
N LYS A 56 21.18 -11.23 6.38
CA LYS A 56 22.09 -10.18 6.86
C LYS A 56 22.53 -10.44 8.30
N GLU A 57 21.58 -10.82 9.16
CA GLU A 57 21.84 -11.13 10.57
C GLU A 57 22.78 -12.34 10.73
N ARG A 58 22.53 -13.43 10.00
CA ARG A 58 23.38 -14.64 10.06
C ARG A 58 24.80 -14.42 9.54
N ARG A 59 25.02 -13.44 8.67
CA ARG A 59 26.37 -13.05 8.20
C ARG A 59 27.12 -12.14 9.17
N GLY A 60 26.42 -11.60 10.19
CA GLY A 60 26.98 -10.64 11.12
C GLY A 60 26.93 -9.19 10.62
N ASP A 61 26.13 -8.88 9.60
CA ASP A 61 26.04 -7.54 9.00
C ASP A 61 25.51 -6.48 10.00
N TYR A 62 24.78 -6.92 11.03
CA TYR A 62 24.29 -6.06 12.12
C TYR A 62 25.23 -5.98 13.33
N LEU A 63 26.48 -6.45 13.23
CA LEU A 63 27.56 -6.23 14.21
C LEU A 63 27.23 -6.63 15.66
N GLY A 64 26.33 -7.58 15.86
CA GLY A 64 25.90 -8.06 17.19
C GLY A 64 24.67 -7.35 17.76
N ASP A 65 24.04 -6.45 17.00
CA ASP A 65 22.79 -5.81 17.39
C ASP A 65 21.61 -6.79 17.43
N THR A 66 20.62 -6.47 18.27
CA THR A 66 19.37 -7.23 18.31
C THR A 66 18.52 -6.87 17.11
N VAL A 67 18.30 -7.84 16.21
CA VAL A 67 17.42 -7.63 15.05
C VAL A 67 15.96 -7.57 15.49
N GLN A 68 15.27 -6.54 15.00
CA GLN A 68 13.92 -6.12 15.40
C GLN A 68 13.11 -5.73 14.17
N VAL A 69 11.77 -5.73 14.30
CA VAL A 69 10.89 -5.23 13.22
C VAL A 69 11.19 -3.76 12.91
N ILE A 70 11.24 -2.92 13.94
CA ILE A 70 11.72 -1.55 13.83
C ILE A 70 13.10 -1.50 14.51
N PRO A 71 14.18 -1.05 13.85
CA PRO A 71 14.19 -0.48 12.50
C PRO A 71 14.48 -1.49 11.37
N HIS A 72 14.94 -2.71 11.64
CA HIS A 72 15.59 -3.55 10.61
C HIS A 72 14.65 -4.01 9.49
N ILE A 73 13.45 -4.49 9.81
CA ILE A 73 12.45 -4.88 8.79
C ILE A 73 11.91 -3.64 8.08
N THR A 74 11.59 -2.58 8.82
CA THR A 74 11.05 -1.35 8.21
C THR A 74 12.09 -0.65 7.34
N ASN A 75 13.38 -0.70 7.69
CA ASN A 75 14.46 -0.18 6.86
C ASN A 75 14.61 -0.98 5.57
N GLU A 76 14.57 -2.32 5.63
CA GLU A 76 14.62 -3.15 4.41
C GLU A 76 13.43 -2.87 3.48
N ILE A 77 12.24 -2.62 4.01
CA ILE A 77 11.07 -2.21 3.21
C ILE A 77 11.30 -0.80 2.63
N LYS A 78 11.71 0.16 3.46
CA LYS A 78 11.98 1.55 3.07
C LYS A 78 13.03 1.65 1.98
N GLU A 79 14.14 0.92 2.12
CA GLU A 79 15.21 0.83 1.10
C GLU A 79 14.64 0.37 -0.24
N ARG A 80 13.74 -0.62 -0.25
CA ARG A 80 13.09 -1.10 -1.47
C ARG A 80 12.09 -0.10 -2.06
N MET A 81 11.36 0.64 -1.22
CA MET A 81 10.48 1.72 -1.69
C MET A 81 11.29 2.81 -2.38
N LEU A 82 12.35 3.29 -1.74
CA LEU A 82 13.21 4.35 -2.27
C LEU A 82 14.01 3.89 -3.50
N ALA A 83 14.42 2.62 -3.58
CA ALA A 83 15.12 2.08 -4.75
C ALA A 83 14.34 2.20 -6.07
N MET A 84 13.01 2.34 -6.02
CA MET A 84 12.18 2.58 -7.21
C MET A 84 12.38 3.97 -7.83
N GLU A 85 13.20 4.84 -7.23
CA GLU A 85 13.67 6.08 -7.87
C GLU A 85 14.68 5.82 -9.01
N GLU A 86 15.22 4.60 -9.11
CA GLU A 86 16.11 4.21 -10.20
C GLU A 86 15.38 4.37 -11.56
N GLY A 87 16.01 5.11 -12.48
CA GLY A 87 15.38 5.53 -13.74
C GLY A 87 14.78 6.94 -13.71
N ASN A 88 14.86 7.64 -12.57
CA ASN A 88 14.37 9.01 -12.35
C ASN A 88 12.89 9.23 -12.77
N PRO A 89 11.93 8.41 -12.27
CA PRO A 89 10.52 8.68 -12.50
C PRO A 89 10.10 9.97 -11.78
N ASP A 90 9.17 10.73 -12.36
CA ASP A 90 8.59 11.90 -11.70
C ASP A 90 7.75 11.49 -10.47
N VAL A 91 7.11 10.31 -10.52
CA VAL A 91 6.23 9.77 -9.47
C VAL A 91 6.39 8.26 -9.40
N VAL A 92 6.54 7.73 -8.18
CA VAL A 92 6.45 6.29 -7.89
C VAL A 92 5.15 6.02 -7.14
N ILE A 93 4.37 5.03 -7.60
CA ILE A 93 3.15 4.59 -6.93
C ILE A 93 3.44 3.25 -6.24
N HIS A 94 3.41 3.24 -4.91
CA HIS A 94 3.48 2.02 -4.12
C HIS A 94 2.09 1.61 -3.66
N GLU A 95 1.62 0.46 -4.14
CA GLU A 95 0.47 -0.21 -3.55
C GLU A 95 0.91 -1.01 -2.32
N ILE A 96 0.27 -0.75 -1.17
CA ILE A 96 0.49 -1.51 0.06
C ILE A 96 -0.65 -2.52 0.20
N GLY A 97 -0.32 -3.79 -0.01
CA GLY A 97 -1.28 -4.89 0.13
C GLY A 97 -1.82 -5.09 1.55
N GLY A 98 -2.89 -5.88 1.64
CA GLY A 98 -3.63 -6.14 2.87
C GLY A 98 -4.63 -5.03 3.21
N THR A 99 -5.18 -5.07 4.44
CA THR A 99 -6.14 -4.07 4.91
C THR A 99 -5.57 -3.32 6.11
N VAL A 100 -5.72 -2.00 6.12
CA VAL A 100 -5.35 -1.18 7.29
C VAL A 100 -6.10 -1.68 8.53
N GLY A 101 -5.33 -2.02 9.57
CA GLY A 101 -5.82 -2.65 10.80
C GLY A 101 -5.40 -4.11 10.95
N ASP A 102 -5.00 -4.77 9.85
CA ASP A 102 -4.46 -6.12 9.90
C ASP A 102 -2.98 -6.13 10.28
N ILE A 103 -2.57 -7.18 11.00
CA ILE A 103 -1.22 -7.34 11.56
C ILE A 103 -0.16 -7.40 10.45
N GLU A 104 -0.49 -8.02 9.31
CA GLU A 104 0.45 -8.28 8.22
C GLU A 104 0.96 -7.00 7.53
N SER A 105 0.13 -5.95 7.45
CA SER A 105 0.48 -4.70 6.76
C SER A 105 1.22 -3.70 7.66
N LEU A 106 1.27 -3.93 8.98
CA LEU A 106 1.87 -2.98 9.93
C LEU A 106 3.32 -2.60 9.60
N PRO A 107 4.24 -3.53 9.22
CA PRO A 107 5.59 -3.15 8.84
C PRO A 107 5.65 -2.27 7.59
N PHE A 108 4.78 -2.49 6.61
CA PHE A 108 4.73 -1.69 5.38
C PHE A 108 4.16 -0.29 5.62
N LEU A 109 3.09 -0.18 6.42
CA LEU A 109 2.54 1.11 6.82
C LEU A 109 3.56 1.92 7.62
N GLU A 110 4.27 1.29 8.56
CA GLU A 110 5.33 1.97 9.31
C GLU A 110 6.49 2.41 8.39
N ALA A 111 6.91 1.56 7.45
CA ALA A 111 7.94 1.94 6.47
C ALA A 111 7.50 3.13 5.61
N ALA A 112 6.27 3.12 5.09
CA ALA A 112 5.72 4.23 4.31
C ALA A 112 5.61 5.53 5.13
N ARG A 113 5.24 5.43 6.41
CA ARG A 113 5.24 6.56 7.35
C ARG A 113 6.65 7.11 7.56
N GLN A 114 7.67 6.24 7.66
CA GLN A 114 9.07 6.64 7.76
C GLN A 114 9.57 7.29 6.45
N VAL A 115 9.18 6.79 5.27
CA VAL A 115 9.48 7.44 3.98
C VAL A 115 8.99 8.88 3.99
N ARG A 116 7.72 9.14 4.34
CA ARG A 116 7.19 10.52 4.44
C ARG A 116 7.97 11.38 5.44
N HIS A 117 8.42 10.80 6.53
CA HIS A 117 9.23 11.52 7.51
C HIS A 117 10.62 11.87 6.97
N GLU A 118 11.21 11.00 6.16
CA GLU A 118 12.56 11.15 5.63
C GLU A 118 12.63 12.12 4.44
N ILE A 119 11.74 11.99 3.46
CA ILE A 119 11.77 12.78 2.23
C ILE A 119 10.81 13.97 2.23
N GLY A 120 10.04 14.19 3.29
CA GLY A 120 9.15 15.34 3.44
C GLY A 120 7.71 15.09 2.99
N ARG A 121 6.79 15.92 3.49
CA ARG A 121 5.34 15.78 3.24
C ARG A 121 4.95 16.18 1.82
N GLU A 122 5.70 17.09 1.25
CA GLU A 122 5.55 17.61 -0.10
C GLU A 122 5.93 16.59 -1.19
N ASN A 123 6.69 15.56 -0.83
CA ASN A 123 7.17 14.52 -1.74
C ASN A 123 6.46 13.16 -1.56
N VAL A 124 5.50 13.06 -0.62
CA VAL A 124 4.75 11.82 -0.38
C VAL A 124 3.27 12.10 -0.28
N PHE A 125 2.49 11.36 -1.08
CA PHE A 125 1.03 11.43 -1.09
C PHE A 125 0.42 10.09 -0.66
N PHE A 126 -0.49 10.12 0.32
CA PHE A 126 -1.25 8.95 0.76
C PHE A 126 -2.66 8.94 0.19
N LEU A 127 -2.92 7.97 -0.69
CA LEU A 127 -4.25 7.69 -1.24
C LEU A 127 -4.87 6.49 -0.50
N HIS A 128 -5.97 6.69 0.22
CA HIS A 128 -6.64 5.62 0.96
C HIS A 128 -7.88 5.11 0.23
N VAL A 129 -7.94 3.82 -0.06
CA VAL A 129 -9.11 3.20 -0.70
C VAL A 129 -10.05 2.63 0.38
N SER A 130 -11.34 2.97 0.29
CA SER A 130 -12.35 2.53 1.26
C SER A 130 -13.65 2.13 0.58
N LEU A 131 -14.44 1.28 1.25
CA LEU A 131 -15.75 0.83 0.77
C LEU A 131 -16.88 1.64 1.42
N VAL A 132 -17.76 2.19 0.59
CA VAL A 132 -19.03 2.82 1.01
C VAL A 132 -20.19 1.89 0.60
N PRO A 133 -20.66 1.00 1.49
CA PRO A 133 -21.67 0.02 1.13
C PRO A 133 -23.06 0.64 0.99
N TYR A 134 -23.83 0.12 0.03
CA TYR A 134 -25.25 0.41 -0.15
C TYR A 134 -26.10 -0.61 0.60
N ILE A 135 -26.92 -0.15 1.54
CA ILE A 135 -27.83 -0.99 2.32
C ILE A 135 -29.16 -1.08 1.59
N LYS A 136 -29.36 -2.15 0.82
CA LYS A 136 -30.53 -2.33 -0.05
C LYS A 136 -31.89 -2.15 0.65
N PRO A 137 -32.13 -2.70 1.86
CA PRO A 137 -33.43 -2.54 2.52
C PRO A 137 -33.77 -1.09 2.91
N SER A 138 -32.78 -0.28 3.29
CA SER A 138 -33.01 1.13 3.67
C SER A 138 -32.80 2.11 2.52
N GLY A 139 -32.15 1.67 1.44
CA GLY A 139 -31.81 2.53 0.31
C GLY A 139 -30.69 3.54 0.60
N GLU A 140 -29.83 3.25 1.58
CA GLU A 140 -28.85 4.21 2.09
C GLU A 140 -27.40 3.77 1.87
N MET A 141 -26.55 4.73 1.53
CA MET A 141 -25.09 4.58 1.53
C MET A 141 -24.53 4.86 2.93
N LYS A 142 -23.66 3.99 3.45
CA LYS A 142 -23.09 4.14 4.79
C LYS A 142 -21.63 4.58 4.75
N THR A 143 -21.35 5.77 5.29
CA THR A 143 -19.99 6.35 5.38
C THR A 143 -19.19 5.88 6.58
N LYS A 144 -19.82 5.18 7.53
CA LYS A 144 -19.21 4.79 8.81
C LYS A 144 -18.00 3.87 8.64
N PRO A 145 -18.01 2.87 7.72
CA PRO A 145 -16.82 2.07 7.44
C PRO A 145 -15.61 2.91 7.02
N THR A 146 -15.81 3.89 6.13
CA THR A 146 -14.74 4.82 5.71
C THR A 146 -14.20 5.65 6.88
N GLN A 147 -15.08 6.17 7.73
CA GLN A 147 -14.65 6.94 8.91
C GLN A 147 -13.78 6.11 9.86
N HIS A 148 -14.14 4.85 10.10
CA HIS A 148 -13.37 3.96 10.98
C HIS A 148 -12.06 3.51 10.33
N SER A 149 -12.08 3.25 9.03
CA SER A 149 -10.88 2.86 8.29
C SER A 149 -9.84 3.98 8.25
N VAL A 150 -10.26 5.25 8.06
CA VAL A 150 -9.36 6.40 8.17
C VAL A 150 -8.90 6.66 9.61
N ALA A 151 -9.73 6.37 10.61
CA ALA A 151 -9.28 6.42 12.01
C ALA A 151 -8.15 5.41 12.28
N ALA A 152 -8.31 4.15 11.83
CA ALA A 152 -7.27 3.12 11.94
C ALA A 152 -5.98 3.49 11.20
N LEU A 153 -6.09 4.12 10.02
CA LEU A 153 -4.91 4.61 9.28
C LEU A 153 -4.18 5.72 10.07
N ARG A 154 -4.93 6.63 10.71
CA ARG A 154 -4.36 7.69 11.55
C ARG A 154 -3.76 7.16 12.85
N GLU A 155 -4.29 6.08 13.41
CA GLU A 155 -3.73 5.42 14.60
C GLU A 155 -2.31 4.89 14.36
N VAL A 156 -2.00 4.48 13.12
CA VAL A 156 -0.62 4.13 12.72
C VAL A 156 0.20 5.32 12.21
N GLY A 157 -0.29 6.55 12.40
CA GLY A 157 0.44 7.78 12.10
C GLY A 157 0.39 8.25 10.65
N ILE A 158 -0.54 7.74 9.84
CA ILE A 158 -0.73 8.15 8.44
C ILE A 158 -2.01 8.97 8.30
N GLN A 159 -1.87 10.21 7.82
CA GLN A 159 -2.99 11.04 7.38
C GLN A 159 -3.16 10.86 5.87
N PRO A 160 -4.33 10.40 5.37
CA PRO A 160 -4.56 10.36 3.94
C PRO A 160 -4.68 11.76 3.38
N ASP A 161 -4.09 11.98 2.21
CA ASP A 161 -4.21 13.21 1.44
C ASP A 161 -5.47 13.15 0.54
N ALA A 162 -5.88 11.96 0.10
CA ALA A 162 -7.16 11.71 -0.58
C ALA A 162 -7.78 10.35 -0.22
N ILE A 163 -9.09 10.24 -0.45
CA ILE A 163 -9.87 9.03 -0.20
C ILE A 163 -10.63 8.61 -1.46
N VAL A 164 -10.38 7.40 -1.92
CA VAL A 164 -11.12 6.75 -2.99
C VAL A 164 -12.23 5.90 -2.39
N CYS A 165 -13.46 6.32 -2.60
CA CYS A 165 -14.63 5.64 -2.06
C CYS A 165 -15.23 4.70 -3.11
N ARG A 166 -14.96 3.39 -2.98
CA ARG A 166 -15.60 2.35 -3.79
C ARG A 166 -17.05 2.18 -3.40
N SER A 167 -17.94 2.12 -4.38
CA SER A 167 -19.37 2.11 -4.17
C SER A 167 -20.13 1.45 -5.30
N GLU A 168 -21.29 0.83 -5.01
CA GLU A 168 -22.21 0.31 -6.06
C GLU A 168 -22.90 1.46 -6.82
N ARG A 169 -22.97 2.65 -6.22
CA ARG A 169 -23.69 3.82 -6.73
C ARG A 169 -22.87 5.09 -6.55
N PRO A 170 -22.94 6.05 -7.49
CA PRO A 170 -22.24 7.32 -7.36
C PRO A 170 -22.57 8.05 -6.05
N LEU A 171 -21.55 8.58 -5.39
CA LEU A 171 -21.73 9.33 -4.14
C LEU A 171 -22.20 10.76 -4.41
N GLY A 172 -23.36 11.11 -3.87
CA GLY A 172 -23.87 12.49 -3.89
C GLY A 172 -23.00 13.45 -3.08
N LYS A 173 -23.09 14.76 -3.39
CA LYS A 173 -22.29 15.83 -2.76
C LYS A 173 -22.37 15.82 -1.22
N GLY A 174 -23.54 15.54 -0.66
CA GLY A 174 -23.73 15.47 0.80
C GLY A 174 -22.92 14.35 1.47
N ILE A 175 -22.85 13.17 0.83
CA ILE A 175 -22.05 12.04 1.32
C ILE A 175 -20.57 12.38 1.28
N LYS A 176 -20.09 12.91 0.14
CA LYS A 176 -18.69 13.33 -0.01
C LYS A 176 -18.29 14.39 1.03
N SER A 177 -19.14 15.39 1.23
CA SER A 177 -18.91 16.45 2.22
C SER A 177 -18.85 15.90 3.64
N LYS A 178 -19.69 14.90 3.96
CA LYS A 178 -19.65 14.21 5.25
C LYS A 178 -18.37 13.39 5.44
N ILE A 179 -17.91 12.69 4.40
CA ILE A 179 -16.64 11.94 4.45
C ILE A 179 -15.47 12.93 4.64
N ALA A 180 -15.41 13.98 3.83
CA ALA A 180 -14.38 15.02 3.91
C ALA A 180 -14.27 15.60 5.33
N LEU A 181 -15.39 16.05 5.90
CA LEU A 181 -15.45 16.62 7.24
C LEU A 181 -15.02 15.62 8.33
N MET A 182 -15.50 14.37 8.26
CA MET A 182 -15.27 13.39 9.33
C MET A 182 -13.88 12.73 9.25
N CYS A 183 -13.26 12.73 8.08
CA CYS A 183 -11.95 12.14 7.82
C CYS A 183 -10.84 13.20 7.77
N ASP A 184 -11.19 14.48 7.88
CA ASP A 184 -10.26 15.62 7.80
C ASP A 184 -9.44 15.62 6.50
N VAL A 185 -10.15 15.54 5.37
CA VAL A 185 -9.56 15.66 4.02
C VAL A 185 -10.30 16.71 3.22
N GLU A 186 -9.65 17.28 2.21
CA GLU A 186 -10.28 18.28 1.36
C GLU A 186 -11.49 17.70 0.60
N GLY A 187 -12.54 18.50 0.41
CA GLY A 187 -13.75 18.07 -0.30
C GLY A 187 -13.48 17.49 -1.70
N PRO A 188 -12.65 18.14 -2.54
CA PRO A 188 -12.24 17.60 -3.84
C PRO A 188 -11.44 16.29 -3.76
N ALA A 189 -10.77 16.04 -2.63
CA ALA A 189 -9.97 14.84 -2.39
C ALA A 189 -10.80 13.60 -2.01
N VAL A 190 -12.14 13.72 -1.96
CA VAL A 190 -13.06 12.58 -1.81
C VAL A 190 -13.59 12.14 -3.18
N VAL A 191 -12.98 11.10 -3.73
CA VAL A 191 -13.29 10.55 -5.05
C VAL A 191 -14.35 9.46 -4.94
N SER A 192 -15.32 9.46 -5.86
CA SER A 192 -16.33 8.40 -5.96
C SER A 192 -15.93 7.49 -7.10
N CYS A 193 -15.88 6.19 -6.84
CA CYS A 193 -15.67 5.15 -7.83
C CYS A 193 -16.64 3.99 -7.61
#